data_AF-D2DM79-F1
#
_entry.id   AF-D2DM79-F1
#
_cell.length_a   1.000
_cell.length_b   1.000
_cell.length_c   1.000
_cell.angle_alpha   90.00
_cell.angle_beta   90.00
_cell.angle_gamma   90.00
#
_symmetry.space_group_name_H-M   'P 1'
#
loop_
_entity.id
_entity.type
_entity.pdbx_description
1 polymer ?
#
loop_
_entity_poly.entity_id
_entity_poly.type
_entity_poly.pdbx_seq_one_letter_code
_entity_poly.pdbx_strand_id
1 'polypeptide(L)'
;MINSQNLKNSKGLQWLIGFIEAESAFYVSKRKSYGVEGFYVTFSIYQPLKKAQILYYIKRLFGCGHVRITKVDETESSLRTRWNDSRSILLKPELLGSSISTYYITNKKHLSCILSLLERSFCSTDEDLKGGFRTFKSYDFERAFGALTILENKGHLHLTEDMAEALKKWKDKSVFRSTNVVRDLWCSSNSWLKFSNDSSFEDWFTGFTDGGGTFIINFKFRAKYEMRWDRFGFNSQIKLSSRSMNAGLKSGKEIILSFVIAQRLKLVCLRAAQREIWGPSQFKI
;
A
#
# COMPACT_ATOMS: atom_id res chain seq x y z
N MET A 1 2.44 -18.03 15.74
CA MET A 1 1.50 -18.61 14.75
C MET A 1 0.57 -17.51 14.30
N ILE A 2 0.46 -17.24 13.00
CA ILE A 2 -0.61 -16.37 12.48
C ILE A 2 -1.94 -17.04 12.85
N ASN A 3 -2.91 -16.27 13.32
CA ASN A 3 -4.26 -16.80 13.57
C ASN A 3 -4.92 -17.11 12.22
N SER A 4 -4.59 -18.27 11.66
CA SER A 4 -5.04 -18.71 10.34
C SER A 4 -6.56 -18.83 10.28
N GLN A 5 -7.23 -19.08 11.41
CA GLN A 5 -8.70 -19.07 11.49
C GLN A 5 -9.28 -17.68 11.25
N ASN A 6 -8.67 -16.62 11.79
CA ASN A 6 -9.12 -15.24 11.53
C ASN A 6 -8.89 -14.79 10.09
N LEU A 7 -7.83 -15.30 9.43
CA LEU A 7 -7.52 -14.99 8.03
C LEU A 7 -8.27 -15.84 7.01
N LYS A 8 -8.94 -16.92 7.43
CA LYS A 8 -9.75 -17.77 6.52
C LYS A 8 -10.99 -17.05 5.98
N ASN A 9 -11.43 -15.96 6.62
CA ASN A 9 -12.46 -15.10 6.05
C ASN A 9 -11.86 -14.30 4.90
N SER A 10 -12.14 -14.72 3.66
CA SER A 10 -11.65 -14.09 2.42
C SER A 10 -11.83 -12.57 2.43
N LYS A 11 -12.96 -12.08 2.95
CA LYS A 11 -13.27 -10.64 3.03
C LYS A 11 -12.24 -9.83 3.81
N GLY A 12 -11.90 -10.28 5.03
CA GLY A 12 -10.96 -9.58 5.89
C GLY A 12 -9.54 -9.59 5.32
N LEU A 13 -9.17 -10.66 4.62
CA LEU A 13 -7.88 -10.77 3.95
C LEU A 13 -7.80 -9.86 2.72
N GLN A 14 -8.81 -9.85 1.85
CA GLN A 14 -8.82 -8.99 0.66
C GLN A 14 -8.80 -7.50 1.03
N TRP A 15 -9.63 -7.10 2.00
CA TRP A 15 -9.56 -5.76 2.59
C TRP A 15 -8.16 -5.43 3.13
N LEU A 16 -7.54 -6.35 3.88
CA LEU A 16 -6.20 -6.13 4.42
C LEU A 16 -5.16 -5.94 3.31
N ILE A 17 -5.23 -6.71 2.23
CA ILE A 17 -4.31 -6.59 1.09
C ILE A 17 -4.46 -5.21 0.43
N GLY A 18 -5.69 -4.77 0.17
CA GLY A 18 -5.94 -3.44 -0.37
C GLY A 18 -5.40 -2.34 0.54
N PHE A 19 -5.62 -2.47 1.85
CA PHE A 19 -5.12 -1.51 2.84
C PHE A 19 -3.60 -1.46 2.90
N ILE A 20 -2.93 -2.62 2.85
CA ILE A 20 -1.47 -2.73 2.79
C ILE A 20 -0.97 -2.05 1.52
N GLU A 21 -1.58 -2.35 0.38
CA GLU A 21 -1.23 -1.73 -0.88
C GLU A 21 -1.38 -0.21 -0.85
N ALA A 22 -2.36 0.31 -0.12
CA ALA A 22 -2.51 1.75 0.06
C ALA A 22 -1.45 2.35 1.02
N GLU A 23 -1.24 1.77 2.21
CA GLU A 23 -0.57 2.46 3.34
C GLU A 23 0.74 1.83 3.82
N SER A 24 1.09 0.62 3.39
CA SER A 24 2.32 -0.05 3.84
C SER A 24 3.60 0.46 3.17
N ALA A 25 4.73 0.11 3.78
CA ALA A 25 6.06 0.23 3.21
C ALA A 25 6.87 -1.03 3.54
N PHE A 26 7.68 -1.47 2.58
CA PHE A 26 8.70 -2.48 2.80
C PHE A 26 10.06 -1.83 2.64
N TYR A 27 10.97 -2.09 3.57
CA TYR A 27 12.32 -1.56 3.48
C TYR A 27 13.36 -2.58 3.91
N VAL A 28 14.49 -2.54 3.23
CA VAL A 28 15.70 -3.28 3.57
C VAL A 28 16.69 -2.26 4.11
N SER A 29 17.10 -2.41 5.37
CA SER A 29 18.02 -1.48 6.04
C SER A 29 19.26 -2.22 6.51
N LYS A 30 20.43 -1.59 6.33
CA LYS A 30 21.68 -2.02 6.95
C LYS A 30 21.77 -1.38 8.34
N ARG A 31 21.99 -2.19 9.38
CA ARG A 31 22.16 -1.69 10.75
C ARG A 31 23.39 -2.34 11.38
N LYS A 32 24.13 -1.56 12.15
CA LYS A 32 25.23 -2.04 12.98
C LYS A 32 24.71 -2.29 14.39
N SER A 33 24.82 -3.51 14.88
CA SER A 33 24.43 -3.91 16.24
C SER A 33 25.63 -4.59 16.89
N TYR A 34 26.10 -4.05 18.03
CA TYR A 34 27.26 -4.57 18.75
C TYR A 34 28.51 -4.75 17.86
N GLY A 35 28.79 -3.77 16.99
CA GLY A 35 29.93 -3.84 16.08
C GLY A 35 29.71 -4.68 14.81
N VAL A 36 28.71 -5.56 14.79
CA VAL A 36 28.38 -6.40 13.63
C VAL A 36 27.37 -5.71 12.73
N GLU A 37 27.70 -5.58 11.45
CA GLU A 37 26.77 -5.08 10.44
C GLU A 37 25.84 -6.20 9.97
N GLY A 38 24.54 -5.91 9.91
CA GLY A 38 23.53 -6.84 9.42
C GLY A 38 22.45 -6.13 8.62
N PHE A 39 21.81 -6.87 7.73
CA PHE A 39 20.65 -6.39 6.98
C PHE A 39 19.36 -6.84 7.65
N TYR A 40 18.38 -5.95 7.63
CA TYR A 40 17.06 -6.15 8.22
C TYR A 40 16.01 -5.77 7.20
N VAL A 41 15.12 -6.72 6.92
CA VAL A 41 13.88 -6.44 6.21
C VAL A 41 12.85 -5.97 7.24
N THR A 42 12.05 -4.98 6.91
CA THR A 42 10.97 -4.53 7.76
C THR A 42 9.74 -4.19 6.91
N PHE A 43 8.61 -4.63 7.42
CA PHE A 43 7.29 -4.23 6.95
C PHE A 43 6.70 -3.23 7.93
N SER A 44 6.15 -2.12 7.45
CA SER A 44 5.50 -1.12 8.29
C SER A 44 4.26 -0.53 7.67
N ILE A 45 3.31 -0.08 8.49
CA ILE A 45 2.13 0.69 8.10
C ILE A 45 2.08 1.92 9.01
N TYR A 46 1.96 3.11 8.40
CA TYR A 46 1.89 4.38 9.11
C TYR A 46 0.46 4.89 9.12
N GLN A 47 0.00 5.39 10.26
CA GLN A 47 -1.31 6.05 10.38
C GLN A 47 -1.22 7.22 11.37
N PRO A 48 -1.98 8.30 11.16
CA PRO A 48 -2.18 9.32 12.19
C PRO A 48 -2.68 8.69 13.50
N LEU A 49 -2.31 9.23 14.66
CA LEU A 49 -2.70 8.67 15.96
C LEU A 49 -4.22 8.52 16.14
N LYS A 50 -5.01 9.45 15.57
CA LYS A 50 -6.48 9.34 15.54
C LYS A 50 -7.01 8.08 14.84
N LYS A 51 -6.21 7.46 13.97
CA LYS A 51 -6.51 6.21 13.25
C LYS A 51 -5.78 4.99 13.85
N ALA A 52 -5.11 5.11 15.01
CA ALA A 52 -4.30 4.02 15.56
C ALA A 52 -5.08 2.71 15.81
N GLN A 53 -6.40 2.78 16.03
CA GLN A 53 -7.26 1.61 16.19
C GLN A 53 -7.13 0.61 15.02
N ILE A 54 -6.98 1.10 13.78
CA ILE A 54 -6.81 0.24 12.62
C ILE A 54 -5.52 -0.58 12.68
N LEU A 55 -4.45 -0.02 13.26
CA LEU A 55 -3.18 -0.70 13.43
C LEU A 55 -3.29 -1.83 14.46
N TYR A 56 -4.06 -1.64 15.52
CA TYR A 56 -4.35 -2.71 16.50
C TYR A 56 -5.24 -3.80 15.89
N TYR A 57 -6.19 -3.43 15.03
CA TYR A 57 -6.97 -4.40 14.26
C TYR A 57 -6.07 -5.23 13.34
N ILE A 58 -5.19 -4.60 12.56
CA ILE A 58 -4.22 -5.28 11.70
C ILE A 58 -3.27 -6.18 12.51
N LYS A 59 -2.78 -5.70 13.66
CA LYS A 59 -1.98 -6.52 14.59
C LYS A 59 -2.75 -7.77 15.04
N ARG A 60 -4.04 -7.64 15.35
CA ARG A 60 -4.91 -8.77 15.72
C ARG A 60 -5.10 -9.75 14.57
N LEU A 61 -5.24 -9.26 13.33
CA LEU A 61 -5.33 -10.10 12.13
C LEU A 61 -4.04 -10.90 11.93
N PHE A 62 -2.89 -10.24 11.93
CA PHE A 62 -1.60 -10.92 11.75
C PHE A 62 -1.20 -11.81 12.93
N GLY A 63 -1.69 -11.53 14.13
CA GLY A 63 -1.29 -12.23 15.35
C GLY A 63 0.17 -11.99 15.74
N CYS A 64 0.84 -11.01 15.13
CA CYS A 64 2.23 -10.65 15.39
C CYS A 64 2.48 -9.16 15.12
N GLY A 65 3.72 -8.72 15.31
CA GLY A 65 4.13 -7.32 15.08
C GLY A 65 3.93 -6.40 16.29
N HIS A 66 4.37 -5.17 16.12
CA HIS A 66 4.38 -4.14 17.16
C HIS A 66 3.70 -2.87 16.65
N VAL A 67 2.96 -2.19 17.53
CA VAL A 67 2.45 -0.84 17.28
C VAL A 67 3.24 0.11 18.15
N ARG A 68 3.87 1.10 17.53
CA ARG A 68 4.63 2.16 18.21
C ARG A 68 3.96 3.50 17.92
N ILE A 69 3.79 4.31 18.96
CA ILE A 69 3.37 5.70 18.83
C ILE A 69 4.62 6.56 18.92
N THR A 70 4.81 7.44 17.95
CA THR A 70 5.92 8.40 17.94
C THR A 70 5.31 9.80 17.93
N LYS A 71 5.69 10.60 18.92
CA LYS A 71 5.38 12.03 18.92
C LYS A 71 6.26 12.68 17.86
N VAL A 72 5.63 13.38 16.92
CA VAL A 72 6.37 14.28 16.04
C VAL A 72 6.50 15.57 16.83
N ASP A 73 7.63 15.72 17.49
CA ASP A 73 7.98 17.00 18.09
C ASP A 73 8.21 17.98 16.93
N GLU A 74 7.46 19.09 16.89
CA GLU A 74 7.49 20.08 15.81
C GLU A 74 8.85 20.79 15.66
N THR A 75 9.78 20.51 16.57
CA THR A 75 11.17 20.97 16.54
C THR A 75 12.05 19.93 15.86
N GLU A 76 11.96 19.84 14.54
CA GLU A 76 12.98 19.17 13.72
C GLU A 76 14.34 19.84 13.94
N SER A 77 15.14 19.30 14.87
CA SER A 77 16.61 19.34 14.78
C SER A 77 17.32 18.45 15.80
N SER A 78 16.63 17.79 16.76
CA SER A 78 17.35 16.96 17.72
C SER A 78 16.57 15.74 18.23
N LEU A 79 17.05 14.59 17.77
CA LEU A 79 17.18 13.33 18.51
C LEU A 79 15.95 12.41 18.69
N ARG A 80 16.17 11.21 18.15
CA ARG A 80 15.96 9.90 18.78
C ARG A 80 15.64 9.99 20.28
N THR A 81 14.38 9.75 20.64
CA THR A 81 14.06 9.16 21.94
C THR A 81 13.25 7.88 21.78
N ARG A 82 13.67 6.88 22.56
CA ARG A 82 13.24 5.49 22.55
C ARG A 82 12.21 5.35 23.66
N TRP A 83 10.93 5.27 23.30
CA TRP A 83 9.86 4.97 24.24
C TRP A 83 9.77 3.45 24.40
N ASN A 84 10.30 2.95 25.52
CA ASN A 84 10.02 1.64 26.06
C ASN A 84 9.25 1.88 27.36
N ASP A 85 7.92 1.98 27.31
CA ASP A 85 7.05 1.17 28.16
C ASP A 85 5.58 1.37 27.79
N SER A 86 4.81 0.28 27.92
CA SER A 86 3.39 0.23 27.63
C SER A 86 2.62 0.29 28.94
N ARG A 87 2.23 1.47 29.42
CA ARG A 87 1.02 1.67 30.24
C ARG A 87 0.70 3.15 30.46
N SER A 88 -0.58 3.46 30.21
CA SER A 88 -1.32 4.68 30.52
C SER A 88 -0.69 6.01 30.10
N ILE A 89 -1.08 6.52 28.92
CA ILE A 89 -1.02 7.96 28.67
C ILE A 89 -2.41 8.42 28.25
N LEU A 90 -3.12 9.00 29.21
CA LEU A 90 -4.28 9.85 28.96
C LEU A 90 -3.72 11.16 28.38
N LEU A 91 -3.52 11.20 27.06
CA LEU A 91 -2.96 12.38 26.37
C LEU A 91 -4.06 13.42 26.15
N LYS A 92 -3.73 14.69 26.43
CA LYS A 92 -4.55 15.85 26.07
C LYS A 92 -4.84 15.84 24.55
N PRO A 93 -6.10 16.02 24.11
CA PRO A 93 -6.50 15.91 22.70
C PRO A 93 -5.74 16.82 21.74
N GLU A 94 -5.31 17.99 22.20
CA GLU A 94 -4.66 19.03 21.38
C GLU A 94 -3.25 18.63 20.91
N LEU A 95 -2.54 17.78 21.66
CA LEU A 95 -1.20 17.29 21.29
C LEU A 95 -1.23 16.02 20.42
N LEU A 96 -2.41 15.48 20.12
CA LEU A 96 -2.58 14.29 19.29
C LEU A 96 -2.47 14.59 17.78
N GLY A 97 -2.55 15.87 17.39
CA GLY A 97 -2.60 16.28 15.99
C GLY A 97 -1.37 15.91 15.17
N SER A 98 -0.18 15.95 15.77
CA SER A 98 1.10 15.66 15.09
C SER A 98 1.60 14.23 15.29
N SER A 99 1.02 13.45 16.20
CA SER A 99 1.54 12.13 16.54
C SER A 99 1.23 11.08 15.46
N ILE A 100 2.22 10.24 15.15
CA ILE A 100 2.11 9.15 14.17
C ILE A 100 2.15 7.82 14.91
N SER A 101 1.26 6.92 14.53
CA SER A 101 1.29 5.52 14.95
C SER A 101 1.82 4.65 13.82
N THR A 102 2.68 3.71 14.17
CA THR A 102 3.33 2.82 13.21
C THR A 102 3.15 1.37 13.66
N TYR A 103 2.51 0.57 12.82
CA TYR A 103 2.59 -0.89 12.93
C TYR A 103 3.84 -1.35 12.19
N TYR A 104 4.62 -2.26 12.77
CA TYR A 104 5.79 -2.81 12.09
C TYR A 104 6.12 -4.25 12.50
N ILE A 105 6.82 -4.94 11.61
CA ILE A 105 7.28 -6.32 11.77
C ILE A 105 8.73 -6.41 11.31
N THR A 106 9.62 -6.78 12.23
CA THR A 106 11.05 -6.99 11.97
C THR A 106 11.47 -8.45 12.16
N ASN A 107 10.63 -9.27 12.80
CA ASN A 107 10.95 -10.66 13.01
C ASN A 107 10.91 -11.41 11.66
N LYS A 108 12.03 -12.04 11.31
CA LYS A 108 12.24 -12.75 10.06
C LYS A 108 11.18 -13.82 9.79
N LYS A 109 10.85 -14.66 10.78
CA LYS A 109 9.85 -15.73 10.64
C LYS A 109 8.44 -15.17 10.39
N HIS A 110 8.09 -14.08 11.07
CA HIS A 110 6.80 -13.41 10.88
C HIS A 110 6.72 -12.73 9.51
N LEU A 111 7.80 -12.09 9.07
CA LEU A 111 7.89 -11.50 7.73
C LEU A 111 7.77 -12.55 6.64
N SER A 112 8.50 -13.66 6.75
CA SER A 112 8.41 -14.78 5.81
C SER A 112 6.96 -15.25 5.66
N CYS A 113 6.28 -15.48 6.78
CA CYS A 113 4.89 -15.93 6.78
C CYS A 113 3.91 -14.93 6.13
N ILE A 114 4.07 -13.63 6.41
CA ILE A 114 3.21 -12.58 5.82
C ILE A 114 3.53 -12.39 4.34
N LEU A 115 4.79 -12.44 3.96
CA LEU A 115 5.19 -12.31 2.58
C LEU A 115 4.68 -13.49 1.75
N SER A 116 4.79 -14.73 2.24
CA SER A 116 4.19 -15.90 1.58
C SER A 116 2.66 -15.82 1.51
N LEU A 117 2.00 -15.26 2.53
CA LEU A 117 0.55 -15.04 2.50
C LEU A 117 0.16 -14.02 1.41
N LEU A 118 0.88 -12.90 1.34
CA LEU A 118 0.68 -11.88 0.32
C LEU A 118 0.99 -12.44 -1.08
N GLU A 119 2.08 -13.18 -1.25
CA GLU A 119 2.45 -13.87 -2.49
C GLU A 119 1.33 -14.78 -2.98
N ARG A 120 0.78 -15.63 -2.11
CA ARG A 120 -0.38 -16.49 -2.45
C ARG A 120 -1.61 -15.70 -2.86
N SER A 121 -1.76 -14.49 -2.33
CA SER A 121 -2.89 -13.63 -2.66
C SER A 121 -2.68 -12.88 -3.99
N PHE A 122 -1.43 -12.68 -4.39
CA PHE A 122 -1.07 -12.10 -5.69
C PHE A 122 -1.01 -13.15 -6.81
N CYS A 123 -0.67 -14.40 -6.50
CA CYS A 123 -0.50 -15.45 -7.50
C CYS A 123 -1.75 -16.33 -7.61
N SER A 124 -2.75 -15.91 -8.40
CA SER A 124 -3.74 -16.85 -8.93
C SER A 124 -3.17 -17.59 -10.14
N THR A 125 -3.25 -18.92 -10.10
CA THR A 125 -2.73 -19.88 -11.09
C THR A 125 -3.55 -19.95 -12.38
N ASP A 126 -4.52 -19.06 -12.57
CA ASP A 126 -5.30 -19.04 -13.81
C ASP A 126 -4.41 -18.54 -14.97
N GLU A 127 -3.85 -19.47 -15.74
CA GLU A 127 -2.93 -19.22 -16.85
C GLU A 127 -3.61 -18.52 -18.04
N ASP A 128 -4.95 -18.56 -18.10
CA ASP A 128 -5.71 -18.07 -19.25
C ASP A 128 -5.93 -16.55 -19.21
N LEU A 129 -5.82 -15.92 -18.05
CA LEU A 129 -6.03 -14.47 -17.88
C LEU A 129 -4.73 -13.67 -18.10
N LYS A 130 -4.44 -13.36 -19.37
CA LYS A 130 -3.40 -12.39 -19.77
C LYS A 130 -3.86 -10.95 -19.46
N GLY A 131 -3.61 -10.46 -18.24
CA GLY A 131 -3.71 -9.00 -17.99
C GLY A 131 -4.03 -8.52 -16.58
N GLY A 132 -3.44 -9.08 -15.53
CA GLY A 132 -3.69 -8.54 -14.18
C GLY A 132 -3.04 -7.16 -13.94
N PHE A 133 -3.04 -6.69 -12.70
CA PHE A 133 -2.52 -5.36 -12.35
C PHE A 133 -1.22 -5.42 -11.53
N ARG A 134 -0.20 -4.70 -12.00
CA ARG A 134 1.01 -4.44 -11.20
C ARG A 134 0.82 -3.13 -10.48
N THR A 135 0.93 -3.19 -9.17
CA THR A 135 0.80 -2.03 -8.30
C THR A 135 2.19 -1.56 -7.93
N PHE A 136 2.36 -0.28 -7.64
CA PHE A 136 3.69 0.28 -7.40
C PHE A 136 4.41 -0.41 -6.22
N LYS A 137 3.65 -0.90 -5.25
CA LYS A 137 4.19 -1.64 -4.09
C LYS A 137 4.55 -3.09 -4.38
N SER A 138 4.15 -3.66 -5.52
CA SER A 138 4.64 -4.98 -5.91
C SER A 138 6.16 -4.97 -5.94
N TYR A 139 6.78 -3.90 -6.45
CA TYR A 139 8.23 -3.79 -6.52
C TYR A 139 8.91 -3.80 -5.14
N ASP A 140 8.38 -3.05 -4.17
CA ASP A 140 8.94 -3.00 -2.82
C ASP A 140 8.74 -4.33 -2.08
N PHE A 141 7.61 -4.99 -2.32
CA PHE A 141 7.34 -6.34 -1.86
C PHE A 141 8.33 -7.34 -2.44
N GLU A 142 8.52 -7.32 -3.76
CA GLU A 142 9.45 -8.19 -4.51
C GLU A 142 10.88 -8.03 -3.97
N ARG A 143 11.30 -6.78 -3.76
CA ARG A 143 12.60 -6.45 -3.16
C ARG A 143 12.75 -7.01 -1.74
N ALA A 144 11.72 -6.86 -0.91
CA ALA A 144 11.75 -7.34 0.47
C ALA A 144 11.74 -8.86 0.56
N PHE A 145 10.98 -9.53 -0.33
CA PHE A 145 10.95 -10.98 -0.45
C PHE A 145 12.33 -11.52 -0.83
N GLY A 146 12.91 -11.03 -1.94
CA GLY A 146 14.24 -11.46 -2.36
C GLY A 146 15.32 -11.22 -1.30
N ALA A 147 15.23 -10.10 -0.57
CA ALA A 147 16.14 -9.82 0.54
C ALA A 147 15.98 -10.84 1.67
N LEU A 148 14.75 -11.20 2.00
CA LEU A 148 14.49 -12.20 3.04
C LEU A 148 15.03 -13.58 2.63
N THR A 149 14.85 -13.98 1.38
CA THR A 149 15.37 -15.24 0.83
C THR A 149 16.89 -15.31 0.91
N ILE A 150 17.60 -14.23 0.54
CA ILE A 150 19.07 -14.15 0.69
C ILE A 150 19.46 -14.31 2.16
N LEU A 151 18.74 -13.64 3.07
CA LEU A 151 18.97 -13.73 4.51
C LEU A 151 18.68 -15.14 5.07
N GLU A 152 17.76 -15.90 4.47
CA GLU A 152 17.39 -17.28 4.85
C GLU A 152 18.42 -18.30 4.39
N ASN A 153 18.90 -18.19 3.16
CA ASN A 153 19.73 -19.22 2.54
C ASN A 153 21.22 -19.05 2.80
N LYS A 154 21.70 -17.83 3.09
CA LYS A 154 23.13 -17.56 3.22
C LYS A 154 23.55 -17.42 4.68
N GLY A 155 24.65 -18.10 5.02
CA GLY A 155 25.35 -17.89 6.29
C GLY A 155 25.93 -16.48 6.41
N HIS A 156 26.28 -16.07 7.64
CA HIS A 156 26.69 -14.69 7.97
C HIS A 156 27.88 -14.15 7.15
N LEU A 157 28.77 -15.00 6.64
CA LEU A 157 30.06 -14.60 6.05
C LEU A 157 29.97 -13.92 4.67
N HIS A 158 29.00 -14.29 3.82
CA HIS A 158 28.84 -13.71 2.47
C HIS A 158 27.66 -12.75 2.35
N LEU A 159 26.89 -12.62 3.42
CA LEU A 159 25.61 -11.90 3.44
C LEU A 159 25.72 -10.43 3.00
N THR A 160 26.85 -9.79 3.30
CA THR A 160 27.01 -8.34 3.08
C THR A 160 27.22 -7.99 1.62
N GLU A 161 28.10 -8.72 0.92
CA GLU A 161 28.41 -8.48 -0.49
C GLU A 161 27.24 -8.86 -1.37
N ASP A 162 26.64 -10.03 -1.12
CA ASP A 162 25.48 -10.53 -1.86
C ASP A 162 24.28 -9.58 -1.76
N MET A 163 23.98 -9.11 -0.55
CA MET A 163 22.88 -8.17 -0.36
C MET A 163 23.21 -6.80 -0.99
N ALA A 164 24.45 -6.32 -0.89
CA ALA A 164 24.85 -5.08 -1.53
C ALA A 164 24.73 -5.15 -3.07
N GLU A 165 25.14 -6.28 -3.66
CA GLU A 165 25.00 -6.53 -5.10
C GLU A 165 23.53 -6.62 -5.50
N ALA A 166 22.70 -7.35 -4.74
CA ALA A 166 21.26 -7.43 -4.98
C ALA A 166 20.59 -6.05 -4.90
N LEU A 167 20.91 -5.26 -3.88
CA LEU A 167 20.40 -3.89 -3.73
C LEU A 167 20.87 -2.96 -4.85
N LYS A 168 22.08 -3.15 -5.38
CA LYS A 168 22.60 -2.41 -6.55
C LYS A 168 21.83 -2.78 -7.81
N LYS A 169 21.62 -4.08 -8.06
CA LYS A 169 20.81 -4.58 -9.18
C LYS A 169 19.36 -4.07 -9.12
N TRP A 170 18.76 -4.01 -7.92
CA TRP A 170 17.41 -3.45 -7.74
C TRP A 170 17.34 -1.94 -7.93
N LYS A 171 18.42 -1.17 -7.69
CA LYS A 171 18.40 0.26 -8.04
C LYS A 171 18.31 0.47 -9.55
N ASP A 172 18.86 -0.44 -10.33
CA ASP A 172 18.80 -0.40 -11.78
C ASP A 172 17.51 -1.05 -12.30
N LYS A 173 16.47 -0.22 -12.49
CA LYS A 173 15.16 -0.66 -13.02
C LYS A 173 15.26 -1.37 -14.37
N SER A 174 16.32 -1.12 -15.15
CA SER A 174 16.50 -1.75 -16.47
C SER A 174 17.03 -3.18 -16.35
N VAL A 175 17.90 -3.44 -15.38
CA VAL A 175 18.56 -4.74 -15.15
C VAL A 175 17.64 -5.74 -14.43
N PHE A 176 16.68 -5.25 -13.65
CA PHE A 176 15.73 -6.11 -12.95
C PHE A 176 14.91 -7.01 -13.90
N ARG A 177 14.69 -6.57 -15.14
CA ARG A 177 13.92 -7.35 -16.14
C ARG A 177 14.75 -8.39 -16.89
N SER A 178 16.08 -8.32 -16.87
CA SER A 178 16.94 -9.10 -17.78
C SER A 178 17.86 -10.12 -17.11
N THR A 179 18.00 -10.12 -15.78
CA THR A 179 18.97 -11.01 -15.11
C THR A 179 18.36 -12.35 -14.70
N ASN A 180 18.88 -13.43 -15.29
CA ASN A 180 18.47 -14.81 -15.00
C ASN A 180 18.64 -15.19 -13.52
N VAL A 181 19.57 -14.60 -12.77
CA VAL A 181 19.75 -14.91 -11.33
C VAL A 181 18.50 -14.61 -10.50
N VAL A 182 17.77 -13.52 -10.80
CA VAL A 182 16.50 -13.21 -10.14
C VAL A 182 15.38 -14.05 -10.74
N ARG A 183 15.45 -14.37 -12.03
CA ARG A 183 14.47 -15.23 -12.73
C ARG A 183 14.55 -16.72 -12.36
N ASP A 184 15.70 -17.18 -11.89
CA ASP A 184 15.97 -18.58 -11.52
C ASP A 184 15.75 -18.80 -10.02
N LEU A 185 16.03 -17.79 -9.18
CA LEU A 185 15.61 -17.76 -7.78
C LEU A 185 14.10 -17.48 -7.62
N TRP A 186 13.47 -16.98 -8.67
CA TRP A 186 12.09 -16.53 -8.62
C TRP A 186 11.31 -16.95 -9.85
N CYS A 187 10.43 -17.93 -9.60
CA CYS A 187 9.50 -18.50 -10.56
C CYS A 187 8.89 -17.40 -11.42
N SER A 188 8.74 -17.71 -12.71
CA SER A 188 8.11 -16.96 -13.82
C SER A 188 6.71 -16.38 -13.56
N SER A 189 6.27 -16.33 -12.30
CA SER A 189 5.06 -15.68 -11.84
C SER A 189 5.13 -14.18 -12.13
N ASN A 190 4.53 -13.86 -13.25
CA ASN A 190 3.81 -12.64 -13.49
C ASN A 190 2.87 -12.37 -12.29
N SER A 191 3.41 -11.78 -11.21
CA SER A 191 2.71 -11.47 -9.95
C SER A 191 1.79 -10.27 -10.15
N TRP A 192 0.68 -10.52 -10.84
CA TRP A 192 -0.37 -9.54 -11.03
C TRP A 192 -1.44 -9.74 -9.98
N LEU A 193 -1.99 -8.67 -9.40
CA LEU A 193 -3.23 -8.79 -8.63
C LEU A 193 -4.31 -9.39 -9.53
N LYS A 194 -4.83 -10.54 -9.07
CA LYS A 194 -5.90 -11.29 -9.71
C LYS A 194 -6.98 -11.50 -8.66
N PHE A 195 -8.20 -11.12 -9.00
CA PHE A 195 -9.35 -11.31 -8.13
C PHE A 195 -10.12 -12.54 -8.61
N SER A 196 -10.42 -13.45 -7.68
CA SER A 196 -11.16 -14.68 -8.02
C SER A 196 -12.61 -14.42 -8.42
N ASN A 197 -13.16 -13.28 -8.02
CA ASN A 197 -14.52 -12.81 -8.31
C ASN A 197 -14.64 -11.32 -7.96
N ASP A 198 -15.75 -10.70 -8.39
CA ASP A 198 -16.07 -9.29 -8.12
C ASP A 198 -16.07 -8.96 -6.63
N SER A 199 -16.57 -9.85 -5.78
CA SER A 199 -16.58 -9.61 -4.31
C SER A 199 -15.18 -9.48 -3.71
N SER A 200 -14.19 -10.21 -4.25
CA SER A 200 -12.79 -10.10 -3.82
C SER A 200 -12.20 -8.76 -4.22
N PHE A 201 -12.55 -8.28 -5.42
CA PHE A 201 -12.15 -6.95 -5.89
C PHE A 201 -12.80 -5.85 -5.04
N GLU A 202 -14.09 -5.95 -4.73
CA GLU A 202 -14.80 -4.99 -3.89
C GLU A 202 -14.19 -4.89 -2.49
N ASP A 203 -13.90 -6.02 -1.85
CA ASP A 203 -13.27 -6.03 -0.53
C ASP A 203 -11.85 -5.43 -0.57
N TRP A 204 -11.04 -5.80 -1.58
CA TRP A 204 -9.73 -5.19 -1.81
C TRP A 204 -9.82 -3.69 -2.07
N PHE A 205 -10.75 -3.26 -2.93
CA PHE A 205 -10.93 -1.85 -3.27
C PHE A 205 -11.39 -1.04 -2.05
N THR A 206 -12.24 -1.62 -1.21
CA THR A 206 -12.64 -1.04 0.07
C THR A 206 -11.42 -0.84 0.97
N GLY A 207 -10.59 -1.87 1.13
CA GLY A 207 -9.36 -1.73 1.92
C GLY A 207 -8.39 -0.69 1.36
N PHE A 208 -8.24 -0.66 0.04
CA PHE A 208 -7.39 0.30 -0.65
C PHE A 208 -7.87 1.74 -0.45
N THR A 209 -9.18 1.97 -0.54
CA THR A 209 -9.79 3.28 -0.34
C THR A 209 -9.83 3.70 1.13
N ASP A 210 -9.97 2.77 2.08
CA ASP A 210 -9.84 3.06 3.51
C ASP A 210 -8.42 3.53 3.89
N GLY A 211 -7.43 2.98 3.20
CA GLY A 211 -6.04 3.38 3.36
C GLY A 211 -5.77 4.78 2.79
N GLY A 212 -5.89 4.92 1.47
CA GLY A 212 -5.42 6.11 0.73
C GLY A 212 -6.51 6.88 -0.02
N GLY A 213 -7.78 6.50 0.10
CA GLY A 213 -8.90 7.18 -0.54
C GLY A 213 -9.24 8.51 0.12
N THR A 214 -9.84 9.43 -0.65
CA THR A 214 -10.35 10.69 -0.12
C THR A 214 -11.68 11.04 -0.80
N PHE A 215 -12.69 11.33 0.01
CA PHE A 215 -13.99 11.82 -0.47
C PHE A 215 -13.98 13.35 -0.39
N ILE A 216 -14.19 14.03 -1.52
CA ILE A 216 -14.14 15.50 -1.60
C ILE A 216 -15.51 16.01 -2.04
N ILE A 217 -16.19 16.72 -1.15
CA ILE A 217 -17.39 17.49 -1.50
C ILE A 217 -16.93 18.85 -1.98
N ASN A 218 -17.14 19.16 -3.26
CA ASN A 218 -16.65 20.39 -3.86
C ASN A 218 -17.84 21.27 -4.29
N PHE A 219 -17.98 22.44 -3.66
CA PHE A 219 -19.02 23.41 -4.01
C PHE A 219 -18.46 24.35 -5.08
N LYS A 220 -18.77 24.08 -6.35
CA LYS A 220 -18.44 25.01 -7.43
C LYS A 220 -19.58 25.98 -7.63
N PHE A 221 -19.31 27.27 -7.39
CA PHE A 221 -20.20 28.33 -7.85
C PHE A 221 -20.05 28.46 -9.37
N ARG A 222 -21.17 28.46 -10.10
CA ARG A 222 -21.17 28.80 -11.53
C ARG A 222 -20.77 30.27 -11.70
N ALA A 223 -19.48 30.55 -11.84
CA ALA A 223 -19.07 31.58 -12.79
C ALA A 223 -19.20 30.96 -14.18
N LYS A 224 -19.82 31.66 -15.15
CA LYS A 224 -19.86 31.23 -16.54
C LYS A 224 -18.41 31.11 -17.04
N TYR A 225 -17.94 29.88 -17.24
CA TYR A 225 -16.65 29.65 -17.90
C TYR A 225 -16.91 29.22 -19.34
N GLU A 226 -16.34 29.95 -20.30
CA GLU A 226 -16.02 29.41 -21.62
C GLU A 226 -14.85 28.43 -21.45
N MET A 227 -15.04 27.17 -21.82
CA MET A 227 -13.94 26.20 -21.82
C MET A 227 -13.09 26.38 -23.08
N ARG A 228 -11.85 26.85 -22.92
CA ARG A 228 -10.77 26.61 -23.88
C ARG A 228 -10.02 25.34 -23.49
N TRP A 229 -9.85 24.44 -24.45
CA TRP A 229 -9.05 23.24 -24.30
C TRP A 229 -7.59 23.56 -24.64
N ASP A 230 -6.74 23.70 -23.63
CA ASP A 230 -5.29 23.78 -23.83
C ASP A 230 -4.63 22.40 -23.60
N ARG A 231 -3.72 22.04 -24.51
CA ARG A 231 -3.23 20.67 -24.78
C ARG A 231 -2.32 20.03 -23.71
N PHE A 232 -2.08 20.63 -22.56
CA PHE A 232 -1.07 20.12 -21.62
C PHE A 232 -1.54 20.10 -20.16
N GLY A 233 -1.90 18.89 -19.69
CA GLY A 233 -2.01 18.58 -18.26
C GLY A 233 -3.17 17.65 -17.89
N PHE A 234 -2.94 16.33 -17.90
CA PHE A 234 -3.91 15.34 -17.43
C PHE A 234 -3.95 15.28 -15.89
N ASN A 235 -4.83 16.07 -15.27
CA ASN A 235 -5.41 15.72 -13.96
C ASN A 235 -6.56 14.75 -14.22
N SER A 236 -6.36 13.46 -13.95
CA SER A 236 -7.44 12.47 -14.07
C SER A 236 -8.38 12.57 -12.86
N GLN A 237 -9.32 13.51 -12.92
CA GLN A 237 -10.51 13.46 -12.06
C GLN A 237 -11.46 12.41 -12.63
N ILE A 238 -11.71 11.32 -11.89
CA ILE A 238 -12.86 10.47 -12.19
C ILE A 238 -14.10 11.25 -11.76
N LYS A 239 -14.78 11.85 -12.73
CA LYS A 239 -16.11 12.42 -12.49
C LYS A 239 -17.10 11.27 -12.55
N LEU A 240 -17.40 10.66 -11.39
CA LEU A 240 -18.59 9.82 -11.25
C LEU A 240 -19.81 10.67 -11.60
N SER A 241 -20.75 10.10 -12.34
CA SER A 241 -21.89 10.84 -12.92
C SER A 241 -22.64 11.63 -11.84
N SER A 242 -22.70 12.94 -12.02
CA SER A 242 -23.44 13.83 -11.15
C SER A 242 -24.93 13.70 -11.48
N ARG A 243 -25.71 13.08 -10.59
CA ARG A 243 -27.17 13.17 -10.67
C ARG A 243 -27.58 14.49 -10.03
N SER A 244 -28.07 15.42 -10.83
CA SER A 244 -28.59 16.70 -10.34
C SER A 244 -29.80 16.44 -9.43
N MET A 245 -29.64 16.66 -8.13
CA MET A 245 -30.75 16.63 -7.16
C MET A 245 -31.47 17.99 -7.22
N ASN A 246 -32.25 18.22 -8.28
CA ASN A 246 -32.95 19.50 -8.49
C ASN A 246 -34.34 19.61 -7.83
N ALA A 247 -34.73 18.66 -6.98
CA ALA A 247 -36.00 18.78 -6.25
C ALA A 247 -35.82 19.64 -4.99
N GLY A 248 -35.93 20.97 -5.12
CA GLY A 248 -36.26 21.86 -3.99
C GLY A 248 -35.26 22.98 -3.65
N LEU A 249 -34.08 23.06 -4.27
CA LEU A 249 -33.13 24.14 -4.00
C LEU A 249 -33.38 25.33 -4.95
N LYS A 250 -34.00 26.41 -4.42
CA LYS A 250 -34.29 27.67 -5.15
C LYS A 250 -33.05 28.51 -5.53
N SER A 251 -31.84 28.06 -5.23
CA SER A 251 -30.60 28.74 -5.62
C SER A 251 -29.88 27.93 -6.68
N GLY A 252 -29.40 28.56 -7.76
CA GLY A 252 -28.65 27.94 -8.88
C GLY A 252 -27.27 27.39 -8.50
N LYS A 253 -27.17 26.70 -7.37
CA LYS A 253 -25.98 26.03 -6.85
C LYS A 253 -26.08 24.55 -7.21
N GLU A 254 -25.11 24.05 -7.95
CA GLU A 254 -24.95 22.64 -8.24
C GLU A 254 -23.99 22.04 -7.22
N ILE A 255 -24.40 20.98 -6.52
CA ILE A 255 -23.51 20.22 -5.62
C ILE A 255 -22.86 19.13 -6.46
N ILE A 256 -21.53 19.18 -6.61
CA ILE A 256 -20.77 18.13 -7.29
C ILE A 256 -20.04 17.32 -6.22
N LEU A 257 -20.51 16.09 -6.01
CA LEU A 257 -19.76 15.10 -5.24
C LEU A 257 -18.64 14.56 -6.12
N SER A 258 -17.37 14.71 -5.71
CA SER A 258 -16.23 14.16 -6.44
C SER A 258 -15.50 13.14 -5.57
N PHE A 259 -15.34 11.94 -6.10
CA PHE A 259 -14.47 10.95 -5.48
C PHE A 259 -13.06 11.09 -6.05
N VAL A 260 -12.08 11.39 -5.21
CA VAL A 260 -10.70 11.57 -5.63
C VAL A 260 -9.84 10.57 -4.88
N ILE A 261 -9.37 9.54 -5.59
CA ILE A 261 -8.29 8.70 -5.09
C ILE A 261 -7.00 9.53 -5.20
N ALA A 262 -6.71 10.30 -4.16
CA ALA A 262 -5.54 11.16 -4.06
C ALA A 262 -4.28 10.37 -3.69
N GLN A 263 -4.07 9.20 -4.27
CA GLN A 263 -2.75 8.60 -4.24
C GLN A 263 -1.91 9.21 -5.36
N ARG A 264 -0.59 9.29 -5.15
CA ARG A 264 0.42 9.43 -6.21
C ARG A 264 0.43 8.19 -7.15
N LEU A 265 -0.73 7.64 -7.46
CA LEU A 265 -0.94 6.61 -8.46
C LEU A 265 -0.76 7.27 -9.83
N LYS A 266 0.40 7.04 -10.43
CA LYS A 266 0.57 7.26 -11.88
C LYS A 266 -0.39 6.31 -12.61
N LEU A 267 -1.50 6.84 -13.14
CA LEU A 267 -2.37 6.41 -14.27
C LEU A 267 -2.80 4.93 -14.45
N VAL A 268 -2.14 3.93 -13.88
CA VAL A 268 -2.27 2.51 -14.27
C VAL A 268 -3.49 1.86 -13.65
N CYS A 269 -3.76 2.08 -12.35
CA CYS A 269 -4.93 1.52 -11.67
C CYS A 269 -6.26 2.16 -12.14
N LEU A 270 -6.23 3.40 -12.63
CA LEU A 270 -7.41 4.10 -13.12
C LEU A 270 -7.98 3.50 -14.42
N ARG A 271 -7.10 3.10 -15.35
CA ARG A 271 -7.50 2.49 -16.61
C ARG A 271 -8.13 1.10 -16.43
N ALA A 272 -7.79 0.42 -15.34
CA ALA A 272 -8.33 -0.89 -14.96
C ALA A 272 -9.79 -0.78 -14.51
N ALA A 273 -10.04 0.06 -13.50
CA ALA A 273 -11.39 0.31 -12.99
C ALA A 273 -12.30 0.86 -14.10
N GLN A 274 -11.79 1.70 -15.00
CA GLN A 274 -12.57 2.18 -16.15
C GLN A 274 -12.97 1.07 -17.12
N ARG A 275 -12.12 0.07 -17.38
CA ARG A 275 -12.43 -1.03 -18.31
C ARG A 275 -13.46 -2.00 -17.74
N GLU A 276 -13.37 -2.32 -16.46
CA GLU A 276 -14.35 -3.20 -15.80
C GLU A 276 -15.70 -2.51 -15.60
N ILE A 277 -15.71 -1.24 -15.19
CA ILE A 277 -16.97 -0.56 -14.87
C ILE A 277 -17.74 -0.17 -16.16
N TRP A 278 -17.06 0.12 -17.28
CA TRP A 278 -17.70 0.74 -18.48
C TRP A 278 -17.74 -0.18 -19.72
N GLY A 279 -17.09 -1.34 -19.68
CA GLY A 279 -17.03 -2.30 -20.79
C GLY A 279 -16.21 -1.79 -22.00
N PRO A 280 -15.72 -2.70 -22.87
CA PRO A 280 -14.86 -2.34 -24.00
C PRO A 280 -15.57 -1.62 -25.16
N SER A 281 -16.90 -1.59 -25.20
CA SER A 281 -17.68 -1.18 -26.37
C SER A 281 -18.05 0.31 -26.47
N GLN A 282 -17.68 1.16 -25.49
CA GLN A 282 -18.06 2.58 -25.49
C GLN A 282 -16.99 3.59 -25.95
N PHE A 283 -15.86 3.13 -26.52
CA PHE A 283 -14.82 4.05 -27.00
C PHE A 283 -14.30 3.64 -28.39
N LYS A 284 -14.78 4.35 -29.42
CA LYS A 284 -14.02 4.61 -30.64
C LYS A 284 -13.41 6.01 -30.50
N ILE A 285 -12.09 6.12 -30.68
CA ILE A 285 -11.40 7.40 -30.88
C ILE A 285 -11.71 7.89 -32.30
#